data_AF-K1U7M7-F1
#
_entry.id   AF-K1U7M7-F1
#
_cell.length_a   1.000
_cell.length_b   1.000
_cell.length_c   1.000
_cell.angle_alpha   90.00
_cell.angle_beta   90.00
_cell.angle_gamma   90.00
#
_symmetry.space_group_name_H-M   'P 1'
#
loop_
_entity.id
_entity.type
_entity.pdbx_description
1 polymer ?
#
loop_
_entity_poly.entity_id
_entity_poly.type
_entity_poly.pdbx_seq_one_letter_code
_entity_poly.pdbx_strand_id
1 'polypeptide(L)'
;SKESDEKRELLKLKQGIISESEVIEQDVHEQPEKQTVAKKIDNFFFRNKWFVAVGAFFAAVGFFLVYQAVTREQPDLTVILAVSDTSKAPGLYQKVNDIELALEKYCPDFDGNGYVHVAVYSIDLTKSGNMQYVQSNTAKFYGEIERGVAELYICDADLLTGETSTEDYDPDENTIALTYENMFSDIGKALKMPEYNGKLRIDLKDTGFVYDAKWENSCPDTLAFSVRREEPGMVSYSKSEEYQKRAKEVLKNNSDRQ
;
A
#
# COMPACT_ATOMS: atom_id res chain seq x y z
N SER A 1 -38.59 -8.60 -73.91
CA SER A 1 -37.68 -9.04 -74.99
C SER A 1 -36.23 -9.27 -74.55
N LYS A 2 -35.75 -8.81 -73.38
CA LYS A 2 -34.39 -9.14 -72.88
C LYS A 2 -34.36 -10.35 -71.92
N GLU A 3 -35.41 -10.50 -71.12
CA GLU A 3 -35.50 -11.58 -70.11
C GLU A 3 -35.67 -13.00 -70.73
N SER A 4 -36.09 -13.08 -72.00
CA SER A 4 -36.22 -14.35 -72.74
C SER A 4 -34.90 -14.87 -73.30
N ASP A 5 -33.93 -13.97 -73.54
CA ASP A 5 -32.64 -14.33 -74.12
C ASP A 5 -31.66 -14.78 -73.03
N GLU A 6 -31.67 -14.13 -71.87
CA GLU A 6 -30.88 -14.52 -70.69
C GLU A 6 -31.26 -15.93 -70.18
N LYS A 7 -32.56 -16.27 -70.18
CA LYS A 7 -33.02 -17.62 -69.81
C LYS A 7 -32.60 -18.68 -70.83
N ARG A 8 -32.41 -18.30 -72.10
CA ARG A 8 -31.97 -19.19 -73.18
C ARG A 8 -30.48 -19.46 -73.13
N GLU A 9 -29.68 -18.47 -72.75
CA GLU A 9 -28.23 -18.63 -72.54
C GLU A 9 -27.92 -19.45 -71.28
N LEU A 10 -28.67 -19.25 -70.19
CA LEU A 10 -28.55 -20.06 -68.98
C LEU A 10 -28.90 -21.54 -69.20
N LEU A 11 -29.87 -21.83 -70.06
CA LEU A 11 -30.22 -23.21 -70.44
C LEU A 11 -29.17 -23.87 -71.34
N LYS A 12 -28.44 -23.10 -72.16
CA LYS A 12 -27.29 -23.59 -72.94
C LYS A 12 -26.06 -23.86 -72.07
N LEU A 13 -25.79 -23.01 -71.07
CA LEU A 13 -24.72 -23.20 -70.07
C LEU A 13 -24.94 -24.45 -69.22
N LYS A 14 -26.18 -24.77 -68.86
CA LYS A 14 -26.53 -25.94 -68.04
C LYS A 14 -26.49 -27.28 -68.80
N GLN A 15 -26.47 -27.27 -70.14
CA GLN A 15 -26.49 -28.46 -70.99
C GLN A 15 -25.10 -28.96 -71.45
N GLY A 16 -24.01 -28.31 -71.02
CA GLY A 16 -22.67 -28.91 -71.11
C GLY A 16 -22.19 -29.27 -72.53
N ILE A 17 -22.41 -28.39 -73.52
CA ILE A 17 -21.86 -28.54 -74.87
C ILE A 17 -20.66 -27.59 -75.04
N ILE A 18 -19.49 -28.14 -74.66
CA ILE A 18 -18.09 -27.98 -75.12
C ILE A 18 -17.69 -26.69 -75.88
N SER A 19 -16.60 -26.05 -75.46
CA SER A 19 -15.25 -26.17 -76.09
C SER A 19 -14.40 -24.90 -75.99
N GLU A 20 -13.19 -25.09 -75.46
CA GLU A 20 -11.97 -24.28 -75.66
C GLU A 20 -11.92 -22.92 -74.95
N SER A 21 -11.13 -22.79 -73.88
CA SER A 21 -9.67 -22.60 -73.89
C SER A 21 -9.37 -21.12 -73.61
N GLU A 22 -9.28 -20.78 -72.33
CA GLU A 22 -8.31 -19.79 -71.92
C GLU A 22 -7.46 -20.45 -70.84
N VAL A 23 -6.29 -20.87 -71.30
CA VAL A 23 -5.16 -21.33 -70.51
C VAL A 23 -5.06 -20.41 -69.30
N ILE A 24 -5.18 -20.97 -68.10
CA ILE A 24 -4.77 -20.28 -66.88
C ILE A 24 -3.30 -19.99 -67.11
N GLU A 25 -2.95 -18.74 -67.45
CA GLU A 25 -1.59 -18.26 -67.30
C GLU A 25 -1.27 -18.47 -65.83
N GLN A 26 -0.47 -19.51 -65.60
CA GLN A 26 0.14 -19.82 -64.34
C GLN A 26 1.05 -18.63 -64.06
N ASP A 27 0.48 -17.60 -63.42
CA ASP A 27 1.21 -16.42 -63.01
C ASP A 27 2.43 -16.92 -62.24
N VAL A 28 3.57 -16.65 -62.85
CA VAL A 28 4.87 -17.14 -62.46
C VAL A 28 4.99 -16.86 -60.98
N HIS A 29 5.22 -17.89 -60.16
CA HIS A 29 5.56 -17.71 -58.76
C HIS A 29 6.74 -16.74 -58.71
N GLU A 30 6.44 -15.46 -58.48
CA GLU A 30 7.41 -14.42 -58.25
C GLU A 30 8.20 -14.92 -57.04
N GLN A 31 9.46 -15.27 -57.28
CA GLN A 31 10.33 -15.82 -56.25
C GLN A 31 10.23 -14.93 -55.03
N PRO A 32 10.07 -15.47 -53.80
CA PRO A 32 9.97 -14.65 -52.63
C PRO A 32 11.25 -13.83 -52.53
N GLU A 33 11.16 -12.53 -52.89
CA GLU A 33 12.22 -11.55 -52.74
C GLU A 33 12.74 -11.75 -51.31
N LYS A 34 14.03 -12.10 -51.17
CA LYS A 34 14.63 -12.35 -49.84
C LYS A 34 14.39 -11.10 -49.01
N GLN A 35 13.35 -11.13 -48.19
CA GLN A 35 12.97 -9.97 -47.40
C GLN A 35 14.11 -9.72 -46.43
N THR A 36 14.87 -8.67 -46.71
CA THR A 36 15.85 -8.09 -45.80
C THR A 36 15.15 -7.84 -44.47
N VAL A 37 15.86 -8.08 -43.37
CA VAL A 37 15.31 -8.07 -42.01
C VAL A 37 14.49 -6.80 -41.73
N ALA A 38 14.89 -5.66 -42.31
CA ALA A 38 14.16 -4.40 -42.29
C ALA A 38 12.75 -4.46 -42.91
N LYS A 39 12.58 -5.03 -44.12
CA LYS A 39 11.25 -5.18 -44.77
C LYS A 39 10.31 -6.08 -43.95
N LYS A 40 10.84 -7.08 -43.22
CA LYS A 40 10.03 -7.93 -42.32
C LYS A 40 9.53 -7.17 -41.09
N ILE A 41 10.38 -6.30 -40.53
CA ILE A 41 10.04 -5.47 -39.39
C ILE A 41 8.97 -4.43 -39.77
N ASP A 42 9.13 -3.76 -40.91
CA ASP A 42 8.12 -2.80 -41.40
C ASP A 42 6.77 -3.47 -41.68
N ASN A 43 6.77 -4.65 -42.29
CA ASN A 43 5.53 -5.38 -42.55
C ASN A 43 4.86 -5.90 -41.27
N PHE A 44 5.66 -6.25 -40.25
CA PHE A 44 5.15 -6.63 -38.93
C PHE A 44 4.46 -5.45 -38.23
N PHE A 45 5.12 -4.28 -38.18
CA PHE A 45 4.53 -3.07 -37.62
C PHE A 45 3.29 -2.64 -38.42
N PHE A 46 3.29 -2.79 -39.76
CA PHE A 46 2.17 -2.40 -40.60
C PHE A 46 0.95 -3.32 -40.47
N ARG A 47 1.15 -4.63 -40.26
CA ARG A 47 0.05 -5.58 -40.08
C ARG A 47 -0.48 -5.59 -38.65
N ASN A 48 0.41 -5.40 -37.67
CA ASN A 48 0.07 -5.48 -36.25
C ASN A 48 -0.01 -4.10 -35.57
N LYS A 49 -0.21 -3.00 -36.32
CA LYS A 49 -0.24 -1.60 -35.81
C LYS A 49 -1.00 -1.44 -34.50
N TRP A 50 -2.20 -2.03 -34.42
CA TRP A 50 -3.04 -1.97 -33.23
C TRP A 50 -2.48 -2.76 -32.04
N PHE A 51 -1.94 -3.96 -32.27
CA PHE A 51 -1.30 -4.75 -31.21
C PHE A 51 -0.01 -4.10 -30.72
N VAL A 52 0.77 -3.49 -31.61
CA VAL A 52 1.97 -2.72 -31.25
C VAL A 52 1.57 -1.49 -30.44
N ALA A 53 0.54 -0.76 -30.85
CA ALA A 53 0.05 0.40 -30.10
C ALA A 53 -0.43 0.02 -28.69
N VAL A 54 -1.18 -1.08 -28.56
CA VAL A 54 -1.62 -1.61 -27.26
C VAL A 54 -0.43 -2.07 -26.42
N GLY A 55 0.52 -2.80 -27.00
CA GLY A 55 1.74 -3.23 -26.29
C GLY A 55 2.60 -2.06 -25.81
N ALA A 56 2.76 -1.04 -26.66
CA ALA A 56 3.47 0.18 -26.30
C ALA A 56 2.76 0.95 -25.17
N PHE A 57 1.43 1.01 -25.19
CA PHE A 57 0.65 1.61 -24.09
C PHE A 57 0.89 0.88 -22.76
N PHE A 58 0.78 -0.45 -22.73
CA PHE A 58 1.04 -1.21 -21.50
C PHE A 58 2.50 -1.13 -21.04
N ALA A 59 3.46 -1.06 -21.97
CA ALA A 59 4.87 -0.83 -21.64
C ALA A 59 5.08 0.55 -20.99
N ALA A 60 4.44 1.60 -21.52
CA ALA A 60 4.51 2.94 -20.95
C ALA A 60 3.86 3.02 -19.56
N VAL A 61 2.68 2.41 -19.39
CA VAL A 61 2.03 2.30 -18.07
C VAL A 61 2.89 1.50 -17.10
N GLY A 62 3.45 0.37 -17.53
CA GLY A 62 4.34 -0.44 -16.70
C GLY A 62 5.58 0.34 -16.24
N PHE A 63 6.23 1.06 -17.17
CA PHE A 63 7.36 1.94 -16.84
C PHE A 63 6.96 3.03 -15.86
N PHE A 64 5.81 3.68 -16.08
CA PHE A 64 5.30 4.72 -15.19
C PHE A 64 5.03 4.20 -13.77
N LEU A 65 4.42 3.02 -13.64
CA LEU A 65 4.16 2.40 -12.34
C LEU A 65 5.47 2.02 -11.62
N VAL A 66 6.46 1.46 -12.34
CA VAL A 66 7.77 1.15 -11.77
C VAL A 66 8.50 2.42 -11.34
N TYR A 67 8.47 3.46 -12.18
CA TYR A 67 9.06 4.76 -11.86
C TYR A 67 8.43 5.32 -10.57
N GLN A 68 7.10 5.38 -10.50
CA GLN A 68 6.40 5.82 -9.29
C GLN A 68 6.73 4.96 -8.07
N ALA A 69 6.86 3.65 -8.23
CA ALA A 69 7.20 2.76 -7.12
C ALA A 69 8.62 2.99 -6.59
N VAL A 70 9.59 3.26 -7.47
CA VAL A 70 11.00 3.45 -7.13
C VAL A 70 11.29 4.86 -6.62
N THR A 71 10.63 5.88 -7.17
CA THR A 71 10.83 7.28 -6.74
C THR A 71 9.91 7.68 -5.59
N ARG A 72 9.18 6.74 -4.99
CA ARG A 72 8.33 7.03 -3.83
C ARG A 72 9.22 7.22 -2.61
N GLU A 73 9.40 8.48 -2.21
CA GLU A 73 10.02 8.83 -0.94
C GLU A 73 9.22 8.15 0.19
N GLN A 74 9.90 7.33 0.98
CA GLN A 74 9.32 6.69 2.15
C GLN A 74 9.63 7.57 3.36
N PRO A 75 8.67 7.76 4.28
CA PRO A 75 8.95 8.50 5.50
C PRO A 75 9.99 7.75 6.34
N ASP A 76 10.87 8.50 7.01
CA ASP A 76 11.86 7.97 7.94
C ASP A 76 11.22 7.19 9.08
N LEU A 77 10.09 7.71 9.57
CA LEU A 77 9.28 7.10 10.60
C LEU A 77 7.80 7.15 10.23
N THR A 78 7.11 6.03 10.42
CA THR A 78 5.65 5.99 10.38
C THR A 78 5.11 5.82 11.79
N VAL A 79 4.13 6.65 12.16
CA VAL A 79 3.45 6.60 13.45
C VAL A 79 1.97 6.38 13.26
N ILE A 80 1.38 5.51 14.06
CA ILE A 80 -0.08 5.36 14.12
C ILE A 80 -0.62 6.17 15.29
N LEU A 81 -1.56 7.05 14.99
CA LEU A 81 -2.34 7.80 15.97
C LEU A 81 -3.71 7.16 16.06
N ALA A 82 -3.89 6.24 17.00
CA ALA A 82 -5.12 5.46 17.14
C ALA A 82 -5.83 5.77 18.45
N VAL A 83 -7.12 6.08 18.38
CA VAL A 83 -7.96 6.31 19.55
C VAL A 83 -9.16 5.39 19.55
N SER A 84 -9.45 4.79 20.70
CA SER A 84 -10.60 3.92 20.90
C SER A 84 -11.92 4.71 20.82
N ASP A 85 -11.87 6.00 21.19
CA ASP A 85 -13.01 6.91 21.25
C ASP A 85 -12.52 8.35 21.10
N THR A 86 -13.05 9.07 20.11
CA THR A 86 -12.72 10.48 19.83
C THR A 86 -13.02 11.44 20.97
N SER A 87 -13.95 11.09 21.87
CA SER A 87 -14.23 11.89 23.07
C SER A 87 -13.04 11.96 24.03
N LYS A 88 -12.14 10.98 24.01
CA LYS A 88 -10.92 10.96 24.81
C LYS A 88 -9.85 11.90 24.27
N ALA A 89 -9.88 12.21 22.98
CA ALA A 89 -8.89 13.05 22.33
C ALA A 89 -9.55 13.98 21.28
N PRO A 90 -10.34 14.97 21.74
CA PRO A 90 -11.02 15.89 20.85
C PRO A 90 -10.04 16.75 20.06
N GLY A 91 -10.26 16.88 18.75
CA GLY A 91 -9.41 17.71 17.88
C GLY A 91 -8.06 17.10 17.51
N LEU A 92 -7.80 15.86 17.89
CA LEU A 92 -6.53 15.17 17.65
C LEU A 92 -6.13 15.13 16.16
N TYR A 93 -7.11 14.93 15.28
CA TYR A 93 -6.90 14.93 13.82
C TYR A 93 -6.41 16.26 13.26
N GLN A 94 -6.80 17.39 13.88
CA GLN A 94 -6.37 18.72 13.43
C GLN A 94 -4.90 19.00 13.76
N LYS A 95 -4.30 18.12 14.56
CA LYS A 95 -2.97 18.27 15.13
C LYS A 95 -1.95 17.31 14.55
N VAL A 96 -2.35 16.46 13.59
CA VAL A 96 -1.47 15.53 12.87
C VAL A 96 -0.21 16.25 12.35
N ASN A 97 -0.36 17.38 11.66
CA ASN A 97 0.80 18.11 11.15
C ASN A 97 1.72 18.65 12.26
N ASP A 98 1.16 19.10 13.39
CA ASP A 98 1.97 19.55 14.53
C ASP A 98 2.72 18.34 15.17
N ILE A 99 2.11 17.16 15.20
CA ILE A 99 2.73 15.90 15.67
C ILE A 99 3.87 15.49 14.74
N GLU A 100 3.64 15.49 13.42
CA GLU A 100 4.66 15.15 12.42
C GLU A 100 5.89 16.04 12.59
N LEU A 101 5.71 17.36 12.56
CA LEU A 101 6.78 18.34 12.73
C LEU A 101 7.49 18.23 14.10
N ALA A 102 6.76 17.83 15.15
CA ALA A 102 7.37 17.60 16.45
C ALA A 102 8.23 16.33 16.44
N LEU A 103 7.74 15.23 15.86
CA LEU A 103 8.48 13.97 15.77
C LEU A 103 9.70 14.06 14.85
N GLU A 104 9.63 14.85 13.78
CA GLU A 104 10.76 15.12 12.88
C GLU A 104 11.97 15.71 13.64
N LYS A 105 11.75 16.47 14.73
CA LYS A 105 12.86 17.01 15.56
C LYS A 105 13.64 15.93 16.32
N TYR A 106 13.03 14.77 16.54
CA TYR A 106 13.63 13.65 17.26
C TYR A 106 14.03 12.51 16.32
N CYS A 107 13.62 12.58 15.06
CA CYS A 107 13.90 11.59 14.04
C CYS A 107 15.24 11.90 13.35
N PRO A 108 16.20 10.98 13.38
CA PRO A 108 17.34 11.01 12.47
C PRO A 108 16.89 10.82 11.02
N ASP A 109 17.74 11.27 10.08
CA ASP A 109 17.67 10.88 8.67
C ASP A 109 18.15 9.42 8.56
N PHE A 110 17.21 8.48 8.45
CA PHE A 110 17.51 7.06 8.49
C PHE A 110 17.98 6.52 7.14
N ASP A 111 17.56 7.15 6.03
CA ASP A 111 17.91 6.71 4.68
C ASP A 111 19.08 7.51 4.06
N GLY A 112 19.52 8.58 4.71
CA GLY A 112 20.66 9.41 4.34
C GLY A 112 20.39 10.32 3.15
N ASN A 113 19.13 10.61 2.85
CA ASN A 113 18.72 11.43 1.70
C ASN A 113 18.80 12.95 1.97
N GLY A 114 19.05 13.36 3.22
CA GLY A 114 19.13 14.76 3.66
C GLY A 114 17.78 15.42 4.00
N TYR A 115 16.69 14.66 4.00
CA TYR A 115 15.32 15.07 4.27
C TYR A 115 14.70 14.14 5.32
N VAL A 116 14.37 14.71 6.49
CA VAL A 116 13.70 13.98 7.57
C VAL A 116 12.21 14.18 7.44
N HIS A 117 11.44 13.09 7.33
CA HIS A 117 9.99 13.17 7.35
C HIS A 117 9.33 12.06 8.17
N VAL A 118 8.39 12.48 9.02
CA VAL A 118 7.56 11.56 9.81
C VAL A 118 6.13 11.60 9.27
N ALA A 119 5.59 10.43 8.96
CA ALA A 119 4.19 10.29 8.55
C ALA A 119 3.33 9.80 9.72
N VAL A 120 2.27 10.54 10.04
CA VAL A 120 1.34 10.18 11.12
C VAL A 120 -0.01 9.76 10.53
N TYR A 121 -0.35 8.48 10.67
CA TYR A 121 -1.63 7.93 10.24
C TYR A 121 -2.63 7.93 11.38
N SER A 122 -3.61 8.82 11.27
CA SER A 122 -4.68 8.93 12.26
C SER A 122 -5.81 7.94 11.98
N ILE A 123 -6.16 7.12 12.97
CA ILE A 123 -7.18 6.08 12.88
C ILE A 123 -8.20 6.26 14.00
N ASP A 124 -9.47 6.39 13.63
CA ASP A 124 -10.58 6.50 14.55
C ASP A 124 -11.26 5.15 14.77
N LEU A 125 -11.14 4.58 15.97
CA LEU A 125 -11.79 3.33 16.34
C LEU A 125 -13.04 3.54 17.20
N THR A 126 -13.59 4.77 17.22
CA THR A 126 -14.83 5.10 17.92
C THR A 126 -15.95 4.16 17.46
N LYS A 127 -16.54 3.44 18.43
CA LYS A 127 -17.74 2.66 18.20
C LYS A 127 -18.89 3.62 17.87
N SER A 128 -19.33 3.60 16.62
CA SER A 128 -20.44 4.44 16.14
C SER A 128 -21.62 3.57 15.69
N GLY A 129 -22.81 4.16 15.61
CA GLY A 129 -23.96 3.49 14.99
C GLY A 129 -23.79 3.22 13.49
N ASN A 130 -22.76 3.80 12.85
CA ASN A 130 -22.42 3.55 11.46
C ASN A 130 -21.42 2.39 11.37
N MET A 131 -21.94 1.18 11.16
CA MET A 131 -21.12 -0.03 11.04
C MET A 131 -20.07 0.04 9.92
N GLN A 132 -20.36 0.71 8.80
CA GLN A 132 -19.42 0.84 7.69
C GLN A 132 -18.21 1.68 8.07
N TYR A 133 -18.42 2.74 8.86
CA TYR A 133 -17.35 3.58 9.40
C TYR A 133 -16.44 2.77 10.31
N VAL A 134 -17.02 2.03 11.26
CA VAL A 134 -16.29 1.18 12.20
C VAL A 134 -15.48 0.13 11.45
N GLN A 135 -16.11 -0.65 10.57
CA GLN A 135 -15.41 -1.68 9.80
C GLN A 135 -14.28 -1.12 8.93
N SER A 136 -14.48 0.04 8.29
CA SER A 136 -13.45 0.65 7.46
C SER A 136 -12.24 1.09 8.26
N ASN A 137 -12.41 1.70 9.44
CA ASN A 137 -11.29 2.15 10.25
C ASN A 137 -10.60 1.01 10.99
N THR A 138 -11.36 0.02 11.46
CA THR A 138 -10.80 -1.24 11.96
C THR A 138 -9.94 -1.91 10.89
N ALA A 139 -10.45 -2.07 9.65
CA ALA A 139 -9.67 -2.65 8.55
C ALA A 139 -8.38 -1.86 8.23
N LYS A 140 -8.41 -0.51 8.31
CA LYS A 140 -7.19 0.30 8.18
C LYS A 140 -6.20 0.01 9.30
N PHE A 141 -6.67 -0.08 10.55
CA PHE A 141 -5.80 -0.38 11.70
C PHE A 141 -5.10 -1.73 11.55
N TYR A 142 -5.86 -2.79 11.24
CA TYR A 142 -5.30 -4.11 10.99
C TYR A 142 -4.37 -4.14 9.78
N GLY A 143 -4.73 -3.43 8.69
CA GLY A 143 -3.87 -3.32 7.51
C GLY A 143 -2.51 -2.68 7.83
N GLU A 144 -2.46 -1.69 8.71
CA GLU A 144 -1.19 -1.09 9.14
C GLU A 144 -0.37 -2.04 10.05
N ILE A 145 -1.03 -2.80 10.93
CA ILE A 145 -0.37 -3.85 11.72
C ILE A 145 0.23 -4.92 10.81
N GLU A 146 -0.51 -5.36 9.78
CA GLU A 146 -0.04 -6.33 8.77
C GLU A 146 1.12 -5.80 7.93
N ARG A 147 1.14 -4.48 7.69
CA ARG A 147 2.24 -3.83 6.97
C ARG A 147 3.53 -3.87 7.78
N GLY A 148 3.45 -3.67 9.10
CA GLY A 148 4.58 -3.81 10.03
C GLY A 148 5.69 -2.80 9.85
N VAL A 149 5.33 -1.56 9.47
CA VAL A 149 6.30 -0.47 9.36
C VAL A 149 6.05 0.66 10.35
N ALA A 150 4.87 0.65 10.98
CA ALA A 150 4.48 1.64 11.96
C ALA A 150 4.61 0.98 13.33
N GLU A 151 5.78 1.15 13.94
CA GLU A 151 6.13 0.47 15.19
C GLU A 151 6.05 1.43 16.39
N LEU A 152 5.82 2.73 16.15
CA LEU A 152 5.49 3.73 17.17
C LEU A 152 4.01 4.07 17.08
N TYR A 153 3.34 4.07 18.23
CA TYR A 153 1.93 4.36 18.37
C TYR A 153 1.73 5.51 19.35
N ILE A 154 0.80 6.41 19.01
CA ILE A 154 0.21 7.36 19.93
C ILE A 154 -1.23 6.89 20.14
N CYS A 155 -1.53 6.39 21.34
CA CYS A 155 -2.84 5.79 21.60
C CYS A 155 -3.29 5.89 23.05
N ASP A 156 -4.57 5.67 23.27
CA ASP A 156 -5.13 5.50 24.61
C ASP A 156 -5.06 4.05 25.10
N ALA A 157 -5.18 3.86 26.42
CA ALA A 157 -4.99 2.55 27.05
C ALA A 157 -6.09 1.54 26.68
N ASP A 158 -7.26 2.03 26.26
CA ASP A 158 -8.39 1.16 25.94
C ASP A 158 -8.38 0.72 24.47
N LEU A 159 -7.35 1.10 23.70
CA LEU A 159 -7.12 0.56 22.37
C LEU A 159 -7.14 -0.99 22.46
N LEU A 160 -7.97 -1.64 21.64
CA LEU A 160 -8.16 -3.10 21.59
C LEU A 160 -8.80 -3.79 22.81
N THR A 161 -9.29 -3.06 23.81
CA THR A 161 -9.94 -3.68 25.01
C THR A 161 -11.28 -4.36 24.75
N GLY A 162 -11.82 -4.30 23.53
CA GLY A 162 -13.15 -4.83 23.19
C GLY A 162 -13.25 -5.60 21.89
N GLU A 163 -12.13 -6.03 21.29
CA GLU A 163 -12.11 -6.76 20.01
C GLU A 163 -11.82 -8.27 20.15
N THR A 164 -11.66 -8.82 21.36
CA THR A 164 -11.60 -10.28 21.52
C THR A 164 -12.99 -10.88 21.37
N SER A 165 -13.42 -11.22 20.14
CA SER A 165 -14.27 -12.38 19.94
C SER A 165 -13.40 -13.60 20.25
N THR A 166 -13.64 -14.23 21.39
CA THR A 166 -13.04 -15.53 21.74
C THR A 166 -13.46 -16.66 20.78
N GLU A 167 -14.23 -16.36 19.73
CA GLU A 167 -14.79 -17.32 18.78
C GLU A 167 -13.84 -17.62 17.60
N ASP A 168 -12.82 -16.79 17.34
CA ASP A 168 -11.83 -17.00 16.27
C ASP A 168 -10.43 -17.39 16.78
N TYR A 169 -10.27 -17.59 18.10
CA TYR A 169 -9.02 -18.07 18.68
C TYR A 169 -8.90 -19.59 18.43
N ASP A 170 -8.14 -19.96 17.41
CA ASP A 170 -7.68 -21.34 17.21
C ASP A 170 -6.43 -21.57 18.08
N PRO A 171 -6.49 -22.36 19.16
CA PRO A 171 -5.33 -22.65 20.01
C PRO A 171 -4.24 -23.45 19.29
N ASP A 172 -4.53 -24.02 18.12
CA ASP A 172 -3.55 -24.74 17.29
C ASP A 172 -2.81 -23.80 16.31
N GLU A 173 -3.35 -22.61 16.01
CA GLU A 173 -2.59 -21.51 15.44
C GLU A 173 -1.82 -20.81 16.57
N ASN A 174 -0.50 -20.77 16.46
CA ASN A 174 0.37 -20.12 17.44
C ASN A 174 0.29 -18.57 17.34
N THR A 175 -0.92 -18.02 17.21
CA THR A 175 -1.24 -16.60 17.03
C THR A 175 -1.44 -15.94 18.39
N ILE A 176 -0.64 -14.90 18.65
CA ILE A 176 -0.74 -14.12 19.87
C ILE A 176 -2.03 -13.28 19.78
N ALA A 177 -2.93 -13.43 20.76
CA ALA A 177 -4.14 -12.63 20.85
C ALA A 177 -3.81 -11.14 20.83
N LEU A 178 -4.46 -10.38 19.95
CA LEU A 178 -4.21 -8.95 19.77
C LEU A 178 -4.90 -8.13 20.86
N THR A 179 -4.29 -8.07 22.04
CA THR A 179 -4.66 -7.16 23.13
C THR A 179 -3.65 -6.03 23.26
N TYR A 180 -3.99 -4.96 23.97
CA TYR A 180 -3.06 -3.87 24.25
C TYR A 180 -1.74 -4.37 24.85
N GLU A 181 -1.84 -5.25 25.85
CA GLU A 181 -0.69 -5.79 26.59
C GLU A 181 0.21 -6.64 25.71
N ASN A 182 -0.37 -7.43 24.82
CA ASN A 182 0.38 -8.29 23.91
C ASN A 182 0.94 -7.52 22.70
N MET A 183 0.27 -6.44 22.29
CA MET A 183 0.70 -5.63 21.15
C MET A 183 1.91 -4.76 21.46
N PHE A 184 2.04 -4.25 22.69
CA PHE A 184 3.08 -3.29 23.05
C PHE A 184 4.20 -3.89 23.92
N SER A 185 5.39 -3.32 23.78
CA SER A 185 6.58 -3.68 24.56
C SER A 185 6.61 -2.99 25.91
N ASP A 186 7.26 -3.65 26.87
CA ASP A 186 7.80 -3.00 28.06
C ASP A 186 8.81 -1.93 27.63
N ILE A 187 8.46 -0.67 27.82
CA ILE A 187 9.22 0.50 27.39
C ILE A 187 10.58 0.55 28.07
N GLY A 188 10.64 0.26 29.38
CA GLY A 188 11.92 0.28 30.09
C GLY A 188 12.91 -0.74 29.55
N LYS A 189 12.42 -1.94 29.20
CA LYS A 189 13.26 -2.94 28.53
C LYS A 189 13.58 -2.56 27.09
N ALA A 190 12.58 -2.08 26.34
CA ALA A 190 12.71 -1.75 24.91
C ALA A 190 13.70 -0.61 24.67
N LEU A 191 13.69 0.42 25.52
CA LEU A 191 14.53 1.61 25.41
C LEU A 191 15.78 1.55 26.31
N LYS A 192 15.89 0.53 27.17
CA LYS A 192 16.92 0.41 28.23
C LYS A 192 16.88 1.56 29.24
N MET A 193 15.66 1.92 29.67
CA MET A 193 15.36 3.01 30.60
C MET A 193 14.69 2.45 31.87
N PRO A 194 15.44 2.17 32.95
CA PRO A 194 14.93 1.46 34.12
C PRO A 194 13.69 2.09 34.80
N GLU A 195 13.55 3.40 34.72
CA GLU A 195 12.43 4.20 35.24
C GLU A 195 11.08 3.90 34.55
N TYR A 196 11.13 3.28 33.37
CA TYR A 196 9.96 2.81 32.61
C TYR A 196 9.81 1.28 32.64
N ASN A 197 10.57 0.55 33.46
CA ASN A 197 10.45 -0.91 33.54
C ASN A 197 9.04 -1.33 33.95
N GLY A 198 8.46 -2.27 33.22
CA GLY A 198 7.09 -2.75 33.42
C GLY A 198 6.00 -1.81 32.90
N LYS A 199 6.35 -0.63 32.38
CA LYS A 199 5.40 0.27 31.72
C LYS A 199 5.34 -0.05 30.24
N LEU A 200 4.12 -0.11 29.69
CA LEU A 200 3.89 -0.34 28.25
C LEU A 200 3.79 0.95 27.45
N ARG A 201 3.77 2.08 28.14
CA ARG A 201 3.47 3.39 27.57
C ARG A 201 4.16 4.52 28.31
N ILE A 202 4.45 5.62 27.61
CA ILE A 202 4.92 6.89 28.17
C ILE A 202 3.84 7.94 27.91
N ASP A 203 3.19 8.44 28.95
CA ASP A 203 2.13 9.44 28.81
C ASP A 203 2.69 10.71 28.16
N LEU A 204 1.99 11.23 27.15
CA LEU A 204 2.51 12.34 26.35
C LEU A 204 2.78 13.58 27.21
N LYS A 205 1.90 13.85 28.17
CA LYS A 205 2.02 14.99 29.09
C LYS A 205 3.29 14.98 29.93
N ASP A 206 3.84 13.81 30.17
CA ASP A 206 5.08 13.64 30.92
C ASP A 206 6.31 13.81 30.04
N THR A 207 6.16 14.25 28.79
CA THR A 207 7.26 14.39 27.82
C THR A 207 7.40 15.80 27.27
N GLY A 208 8.64 16.15 26.88
CA GLY A 208 8.92 17.41 26.17
C GLY A 208 8.20 17.53 24.82
N PHE A 209 7.71 16.41 24.28
CA PHE A 209 6.94 16.34 23.04
C PHE A 209 5.77 17.33 23.00
N VAL A 210 5.08 17.51 24.13
CA VAL A 210 3.87 18.32 24.21
C VAL A 210 4.14 19.79 23.91
N TYR A 211 5.33 20.30 24.21
CA TYR A 211 5.74 21.65 23.83
C TYR A 211 6.06 21.73 22.33
N ASP A 212 6.80 20.77 21.82
CA ASP A 212 7.19 20.75 20.41
C ASP A 212 5.99 20.56 19.46
N ALA A 213 4.96 19.83 19.92
CA ALA A 213 3.68 19.61 19.23
C ALA A 213 2.62 20.70 19.53
N LYS A 214 2.96 21.74 20.29
CA LYS A 214 2.06 22.86 20.66
C LYS A 214 0.76 22.37 21.31
N TRP A 215 0.90 21.52 22.31
CA TRP A 215 -0.15 20.82 23.03
C TRP A 215 -0.18 21.10 24.53
N GLU A 216 0.56 22.10 25.00
CA GLU A 216 0.80 22.40 26.42
C GLU A 216 -0.49 22.44 27.26
N ASN A 217 -1.58 22.96 26.68
CA ASN A 217 -2.87 23.08 27.34
C ASN A 217 -3.98 22.23 26.70
N SER A 218 -3.65 21.44 25.67
CA SER A 218 -4.64 20.70 24.88
C SER A 218 -4.32 19.22 24.72
N CYS A 219 -3.15 18.76 25.18
CA CYS A 219 -2.82 17.33 25.17
C CYS A 219 -3.87 16.57 26.01
N PRO A 220 -4.50 15.53 25.47
CA PRO A 220 -5.33 14.64 26.28
C PRO A 220 -4.48 13.86 27.29
N ASP A 221 -5.01 13.63 28.50
CA ASP A 221 -4.35 12.80 29.54
C ASP A 221 -4.28 11.32 29.16
N THR A 222 -5.15 10.88 28.26
CA THR A 222 -5.29 9.47 27.91
C THR A 222 -4.25 8.99 26.92
N LEU A 223 -3.60 9.89 26.19
CA LEU A 223 -2.68 9.55 25.11
C LEU A 223 -1.27 9.31 25.62
N ALA A 224 -0.64 8.28 25.09
CA ALA A 224 0.72 7.92 25.37
C ALA A 224 1.44 7.38 24.14
N PHE A 225 2.76 7.47 24.16
CA PHE A 225 3.63 6.72 23.27
C PHE A 225 3.69 5.26 23.70
N SER A 226 3.49 4.36 22.74
CA SER A 226 3.70 2.92 22.91
C SER A 226 4.51 2.40 21.72
N VAL A 227 5.43 1.48 22.00
CA VAL A 227 6.23 0.82 20.96
C VAL A 227 5.71 -0.58 20.78
N ARG A 228 5.42 -0.95 19.53
CA ARG A 228 4.94 -2.28 19.20
C ARG A 228 5.97 -3.34 19.55
N ARG A 229 5.49 -4.46 20.06
CA ARG A 229 6.29 -5.60 20.45
C ARG A 229 6.82 -6.33 19.23
N GLU A 230 8.05 -6.80 19.32
CA GLU A 230 8.69 -7.61 18.30
C GLU A 230 8.97 -8.99 18.89
N GLU A 231 8.07 -9.94 18.62
CA GLU A 231 8.21 -11.34 19.04
C GLU A 231 7.89 -12.29 17.87
N PRO A 232 8.64 -13.40 17.70
CA PRO A 232 8.31 -14.42 16.71
C PRO A 232 6.87 -14.91 16.88
N GLY A 233 6.11 -14.91 15.78
CA GLY A 233 4.67 -15.24 15.80
C GLY A 233 3.75 -14.02 15.79
N MET A 234 4.28 -12.81 16.01
CA MET A 234 3.52 -11.60 15.73
C MET A 234 3.40 -11.38 14.22
N VAL A 235 2.23 -10.90 13.81
CA VAL A 235 1.98 -10.45 12.44
C VAL A 235 3.09 -9.48 12.04
N SER A 236 3.57 -9.56 10.79
CA SER A 236 4.57 -8.65 10.21
C SER A 236 5.96 -8.59 10.87
N TYR A 237 6.24 -9.46 11.85
CA TYR A 237 7.54 -9.56 12.56
C TYR A 237 8.77 -9.52 11.63
N SER A 238 8.73 -10.22 10.50
CA SER A 238 9.85 -10.29 9.56
C SER A 238 10.19 -8.96 8.87
N LYS A 239 9.31 -7.96 8.97
CA LYS A 239 9.48 -6.63 8.36
C LYS A 239 9.67 -5.54 9.41
N SER A 240 9.30 -5.78 10.66
CA SER A 240 9.20 -4.75 11.69
C SER A 240 10.51 -4.42 12.39
N GLU A 241 11.53 -5.29 12.33
CA GLU A 241 12.78 -5.12 13.10
C GLU A 241 13.43 -3.75 12.89
N GLU A 242 13.56 -3.33 11.63
CA GLU A 242 14.18 -2.04 11.30
C GLU A 242 13.33 -0.87 11.78
N TYR A 243 12.02 -0.87 11.50
CA TYR A 243 11.11 0.19 11.91
C TYR A 243 10.97 0.28 13.43
N GLN A 244 11.10 -0.83 14.13
CA GLN A 244 11.07 -0.85 15.58
C GLN A 244 12.35 -0.24 16.17
N LYS A 245 13.52 -0.47 15.56
CA LYS A 245 14.76 0.22 15.94
C LYS A 245 14.61 1.74 15.76
N ARG A 246 14.07 2.18 14.63
CA ARG A 246 13.78 3.59 14.35
C ARG A 246 12.83 4.19 15.40
N ALA A 247 11.71 3.52 15.68
CA ALA A 247 10.74 3.94 16.70
C ALA A 247 11.36 4.08 18.10
N LYS A 248 12.18 3.11 18.51
CA LYS A 248 12.89 3.14 19.80
C LYS A 248 13.87 4.31 19.87
N GLU A 249 14.61 4.57 18.80
CA GLU A 249 15.57 5.67 18.73
C GLU A 249 14.89 7.03 18.86
N VAL A 250 13.80 7.26 18.11
CA VAL A 250 13.01 8.49 18.21
C VAL A 250 12.45 8.70 19.62
N LEU A 251 11.90 7.65 20.23
CA LEU A 251 11.33 7.75 21.58
C LEU A 251 12.40 7.99 22.66
N LYS A 252 13.59 7.42 22.48
CA LYS A 252 14.74 7.69 23.35
C LYS A 252 15.22 9.15 23.21
N ASN A 253 15.36 9.65 21.98
CA ASN A 253 15.74 11.04 21.71
C ASN A 253 14.75 12.04 22.31
N ASN A 254 13.45 11.69 22.32
CA ASN A 254 12.43 12.49 22.98
C ASN A 254 12.60 12.51 24.51
N SER A 255 12.93 11.35 25.10
CA SER A 255 13.03 11.21 26.56
C SER A 255 14.33 11.83 27.13
N ASP A 256 15.43 11.81 26.37
CA ASP A 256 16.73 12.38 26.77
C ASP A 256 16.74 13.94 26.80
N ARG A 257 15.68 14.59 26.29
CA ARG A 257 15.54 16.07 26.27
C ARG A 257 14.69 16.63 27.42
N GLN A 258 14.23 15.80 28.35
CA GLN A 258 13.57 16.24 29.59
C GLN A 258 14.58 16.79 30.59
#